data_AF-A0A8T2ISF2-F1
#
_entry.id   AF-A0A8T2ISF2-F1
#
_cell.length_a   1.000
_cell.length_b   1.000
_cell.length_c   1.000
_cell.angle_alpha   90.00
_cell.angle_beta   90.00
_cell.angle_gamma   90.00
#
_symmetry.space_group_name_H-M   'P 1'
#
loop_
_entity.id
_entity.type
_entity.pdbx_description
1 polymer ?
#
loop_
_entity_poly.entity_id
_entity_poly.type
_entity_poly.pdbx_seq_one_letter_code
_entity_poly.pdbx_strand_id
1 'polypeptide(L)'
;MSSMSNQQPSTTTPEDDTFNYFMSRLSSIESTIHRLSVQFYGLDIKVNQMSQTVSKLRTKLADADDNIETISEMNLRNRRQIGQIEGCFKGRRYFRKCYLIFQHFENYETAQKLCHSRGGNLAMPIDEQEHGALAKYVHDSFFPFNWPIWKGNQRSALRRDVPV
;
A
#
# COMPACT_ATOMS: atom_id res chain seq x y z
N MET A 1 16.08 -45.07 -95.89
CA MET A 1 15.53 -46.13 -95.02
C MET A 1 15.66 -45.66 -93.59
N SER A 2 14.52 -45.60 -92.93
CA SER A 2 14.28 -45.00 -91.62
C SER A 2 14.95 -45.79 -90.49
N SER A 3 15.41 -45.10 -89.46
CA SER A 3 15.64 -45.68 -88.14
C SER A 3 15.01 -44.74 -87.12
N MET A 4 13.76 -45.04 -86.79
CA MET A 4 13.04 -44.40 -85.69
C MET A 4 13.79 -44.74 -84.40
N SER A 5 14.41 -43.74 -83.78
CA SER A 5 14.91 -43.83 -82.41
C SER A 5 13.69 -43.88 -81.50
N ASN A 6 13.36 -45.08 -81.04
CA ASN A 6 12.28 -45.34 -80.12
C ASN A 6 12.57 -44.57 -78.82
N GLN A 7 11.76 -43.55 -78.52
CA GLN A 7 11.71 -42.95 -77.19
C GLN A 7 11.25 -44.05 -76.23
N GLN A 8 12.18 -44.55 -75.42
CA GLN A 8 11.82 -45.32 -74.25
C GLN A 8 11.09 -44.37 -73.30
N PRO A 9 9.81 -44.61 -72.96
CA PRO A 9 9.20 -43.91 -71.85
C PRO A 9 9.96 -44.37 -70.61
N SER A 10 10.57 -43.44 -69.89
CA SER A 10 11.08 -43.70 -68.54
C SER A 10 9.87 -44.07 -67.70
N THR A 11 9.56 -45.36 -67.60
CA THR A 11 8.64 -45.86 -66.60
C THR A 11 9.35 -45.69 -65.26
N THR A 12 9.12 -44.56 -64.60
CA THR A 12 9.43 -44.39 -63.18
C THR A 12 8.75 -45.55 -62.46
N THR A 13 9.55 -46.46 -61.93
CA THR A 13 9.05 -47.56 -61.13
C THR A 13 8.42 -46.98 -59.85
N PRO A 14 7.28 -47.51 -59.37
CA PRO A 14 6.61 -47.01 -58.15
C PRO A 14 7.51 -46.91 -56.92
N GLU A 15 8.61 -47.66 -56.91
CA GLU A 15 9.64 -47.65 -55.86
C GLU A 15 10.48 -46.36 -55.85
N ASP A 16 10.75 -45.74 -57.00
CA ASP A 16 11.52 -44.48 -57.09
C ASP A 16 10.71 -43.28 -56.57
N ASP A 17 9.40 -43.26 -56.86
CA ASP A 17 8.48 -42.25 -56.32
C ASP A 17 8.35 -42.36 -54.80
N THR A 18 8.37 -43.60 -54.30
CA THR A 18 8.34 -43.90 -52.87
C THR A 18 9.62 -43.41 -52.18
N PHE A 19 10.79 -43.66 -52.75
CA PHE A 19 12.06 -43.17 -52.23
C PHE A 19 12.17 -41.63 -52.24
N ASN A 20 11.80 -40.98 -53.35
CA ASN A 20 11.79 -39.53 -53.47
C ASN A 20 10.82 -38.87 -52.48
N TYR A 21 9.66 -39.49 -52.24
CA TYR A 21 8.72 -39.07 -51.21
C TYR A 21 9.33 -39.11 -49.80
N PHE A 22 10.02 -40.21 -49.46
CA PHE A 22 10.70 -40.34 -48.17
C PHE A 22 11.79 -39.29 -47.98
N MET A 23 12.60 -39.03 -49.01
CA MET A 23 13.66 -38.01 -48.94
C MET A 23 13.10 -36.59 -48.79
N SER A 24 12.01 -36.26 -49.49
CA SER A 24 11.31 -34.98 -49.32
C SER A 24 10.76 -34.80 -47.90
N ARG A 25 10.18 -35.85 -47.32
CA ARG A 25 9.70 -35.84 -45.92
C ARG A 25 10.84 -35.69 -44.91
N LEU A 26 11.95 -36.40 -45.10
CA LEU A 26 13.13 -36.28 -44.24
C LEU A 26 13.69 -34.86 -44.25
N SER A 27 13.86 -34.27 -45.44
CA SER A 27 14.29 -32.87 -45.58
C SER A 27 13.30 -31.90 -44.91
N SER A 28 11.99 -32.13 -45.07
CA SER A 28 10.97 -31.32 -44.41
C SER A 28 11.08 -31.41 -42.89
N ILE A 29 11.23 -32.62 -42.33
CA ILE A 29 11.39 -32.84 -40.89
C ILE A 29 12.64 -32.13 -40.37
N GLU A 30 13.78 -32.26 -41.05
CA GLU A 30 15.03 -31.60 -40.66
C GLU A 30 14.87 -30.07 -40.60
N SER A 31 14.22 -29.47 -41.60
CA SER A 31 13.95 -28.03 -41.60
C SER A 31 13.06 -27.59 -40.42
N THR A 32 12.07 -28.43 -40.05
CA THR A 32 11.20 -28.13 -38.90
C THR A 32 11.94 -28.27 -37.57
N ILE A 33 12.85 -29.24 -37.44
CA ILE A 33 13.69 -29.43 -36.26
C ILE A 33 14.57 -28.19 -36.06
N HIS A 34 15.23 -27.72 -37.11
CA HIS A 34 16.02 -26.50 -37.05
C HIS A 34 15.19 -25.28 -36.65
N ARG A 35 14.01 -25.10 -37.26
CA ARG A 35 13.11 -23.99 -36.90
C ARG A 35 12.71 -24.04 -35.43
N LEU A 36 12.35 -25.21 -34.92
CA LEU A 36 11.99 -25.41 -33.51
C LEU A 36 13.16 -25.13 -32.57
N SER A 37 14.37 -25.57 -32.93
CA SER A 37 15.58 -25.30 -32.15
C SER A 37 15.84 -23.80 -32.01
N VAL A 38 15.77 -23.05 -33.11
CA VAL A 38 15.92 -21.58 -33.09
C VAL A 38 14.84 -20.92 -32.23
N GLN A 39 13.58 -21.36 -32.37
CA GLN A 39 12.48 -20.84 -31.54
C GLN A 39 12.69 -21.15 -30.06
N PHE A 40 13.19 -22.33 -29.72
CA PHE A 40 13.50 -22.73 -28.35
C PHE A 40 14.58 -21.84 -27.73
N TYR A 41 15.68 -21.58 -28.44
CA TYR A 41 16.70 -20.62 -27.99
C TYR A 41 16.15 -19.20 -27.83
N GLY A 42 15.29 -18.75 -28.75
CA GLY A 42 14.63 -17.45 -28.64
C GLY A 42 13.72 -17.33 -27.41
N LEU A 43 13.06 -18.41 -27.02
CA LEU A 43 12.27 -18.47 -25.79
C LEU A 43 13.16 -18.44 -24.54
N ASP A 44 14.27 -19.17 -24.53
CA ASP A 44 15.21 -19.20 -23.40
C ASP A 44 15.73 -17.80 -23.05
N ILE A 45 16.12 -17.02 -24.06
CA ILE A 45 16.56 -15.63 -23.88
C ILE A 45 15.44 -14.78 -23.27
N LYS A 46 14.20 -14.91 -23.77
CA LYS A 46 13.05 -14.16 -23.25
C LYS A 46 12.72 -14.55 -21.81
N VAL A 47 12.81 -15.84 -21.47
CA VAL A 47 12.62 -16.34 -20.10
C VAL A 47 13.68 -15.75 -19.18
N ASN A 48 14.94 -15.69 -19.61
CA ASN A 48 16.01 -15.08 -18.83
C ASN A 48 15.79 -13.56 -18.63
N GLN A 49 15.42 -12.84 -19.70
CA GLN A 49 15.08 -11.41 -19.61
C GLN A 49 13.89 -11.15 -18.67
N MET A 50 12.87 -12.00 -18.75
CA MET A 50 11.71 -11.93 -17.86
C MET A 50 12.11 -12.22 -16.41
N SER A 51 12.97 -13.23 -16.18
CA SER A 51 13.51 -13.55 -14.86
C SER A 51 14.27 -12.38 -14.22
N GLN A 52 15.10 -11.69 -15.00
CA GLN A 52 15.81 -10.48 -14.54
C GLN A 52 14.85 -9.34 -14.23
N THR A 53 13.83 -9.14 -15.06
CA THR A 53 12.81 -8.10 -14.87
C THR A 53 12.00 -8.37 -13.59
N VAL A 54 11.58 -9.62 -13.38
CA VAL A 54 10.88 -10.03 -12.15
C VAL A 54 11.78 -9.82 -10.92
N SER A 55 13.08 -10.10 -11.02
CA SER A 55 14.02 -9.87 -9.92
C SER A 55 14.14 -8.38 -9.57
N LYS A 56 14.24 -7.50 -10.57
CA LYS A 56 14.24 -6.03 -10.37
C LYS A 56 12.91 -5.51 -9.81
N LEU A 57 11.78 -6.10 -10.20
CA LEU A 57 10.48 -5.74 -9.64
C LEU A 57 10.38 -6.15 -8.16
N ARG A 58 10.91 -7.32 -7.79
CA ARG A 58 10.95 -7.77 -6.39
C ARG A 58 11.75 -6.83 -5.50
N THR A 59 12.92 -6.38 -5.95
CA THR A 59 13.73 -5.43 -5.15
C THR A 59 13.01 -4.09 -5.00
N LYS A 60 12.45 -3.55 -6.08
CA LYS A 60 11.68 -2.30 -6.02
C LYS A 60 10.44 -2.40 -5.13
N LEU A 61 9.80 -3.57 -5.09
CA LEU A 61 8.65 -3.80 -4.22
C LEU A 61 9.07 -3.83 -2.75
N ALA A 62 10.20 -4.46 -2.42
CA ALA A 62 10.76 -4.42 -1.07
C ALA A 62 11.11 -2.98 -0.65
N ASP A 63 11.81 -2.24 -1.52
CA ASP A 63 12.15 -0.84 -1.25
C ASP A 63 10.89 0.03 -1.05
N ALA A 64 9.83 -0.23 -1.83
CA ALA A 64 8.56 0.49 -1.70
C ALA A 64 7.86 0.20 -0.37
N ASP A 65 7.91 -1.05 0.10
CA ASP A 65 7.32 -1.47 1.37
C ASP A 65 8.01 -0.77 2.55
N ASP A 66 9.35 -0.76 2.57
CA ASP A 66 10.16 -0.07 3.58
C ASP A 66 9.88 1.45 3.61
N ASN A 67 9.72 2.04 2.42
CA ASN A 67 9.36 3.45 2.30
C ASN A 67 7.95 3.74 2.82
N ILE A 68 6.98 2.85 2.58
CA ILE A 68 5.61 2.96 3.11
C ILE A 68 5.63 2.91 4.63
N GLU A 69 6.37 1.98 5.22
CA GLU A 69 6.50 1.87 6.68
C GLU A 69 7.08 3.17 7.26
N THR A 70 8.18 3.66 6.69
CA THR A 70 8.83 4.90 7.12
C THR A 70 7.89 6.12 7.02
N ILE A 71 7.17 6.26 5.91
CA ILE A 71 6.19 7.33 5.71
C ILE A 71 5.03 7.22 6.71
N SER A 72 4.58 6.01 7.02
CA SER A 72 3.51 5.79 7.99
C SER A 72 3.92 6.27 9.38
N GLU A 73 5.15 5.99 9.81
CA GLU A 73 5.68 6.46 11.09
C GLU A 73 5.80 7.98 11.14
N MET A 74 6.33 8.59 10.07
CA MET A 74 6.45 10.04 9.97
C MET A 74 5.07 10.71 10.05
N ASN A 75 4.07 10.17 9.37
CA ASN A 75 2.71 10.68 9.42
C ASN A 75 2.12 10.60 10.84
N LEU A 76 2.36 9.51 11.57
CA LEU A 76 1.92 9.39 12.96
C LEU A 76 2.57 10.45 13.85
N ARG A 77 3.89 10.67 13.72
CA ARG A 77 4.63 11.69 14.48
C ARG A 77 4.13 13.10 14.13
N ASN A 78 3.96 13.40 12.85
CA ASN A 78 3.45 14.68 12.38
C ASN A 78 2.04 14.96 12.93
N ARG A 79 1.14 13.97 12.87
CA ARG A 79 -0.21 14.10 13.41
C ARG A 79 -0.21 14.41 14.91
N ARG A 80 0.68 13.78 15.68
CA ARG A 80 0.86 14.06 17.11
C ARG A 80 1.42 15.46 17.37
N GLN A 81 2.44 15.89 16.62
CA GLN A 81 3.01 17.23 16.76
C GLN A 81 2.01 18.32 16.40
N ILE A 82 1.25 18.15 15.31
CA ILE A 82 0.16 19.06 14.94
C ILE A 82 -0.84 19.15 16.08
N GLY A 83 -1.28 18.02 16.64
CA GLY A 83 -2.21 18.01 17.78
C GLY A 83 -1.70 18.76 19.02
N GLN A 84 -0.40 18.61 19.34
CA GLN A 84 0.23 19.34 20.44
C GLN A 84 0.28 20.85 20.18
N ILE A 85 0.64 21.26 18.96
CA ILE A 85 0.66 22.67 18.53
C ILE A 85 -0.76 23.25 18.60
N GLU A 86 -1.75 22.54 18.06
CA GLU A 86 -3.16 22.96 18.12
C GLU A 86 -3.61 23.18 19.56
N GLY A 87 -3.25 22.28 20.47
CA GLY A 87 -3.59 22.44 21.88
C GLY A 87 -3.00 23.69 22.53
N CYS A 88 -1.83 24.15 22.11
CA CYS A 88 -1.23 25.38 22.64
C CYS A 88 -1.75 26.66 21.95
N PHE A 89 -2.01 26.60 20.64
CA PHE A 89 -2.42 27.77 19.86
C PHE A 89 -3.93 28.04 19.90
N LYS A 90 -4.74 26.99 19.75
CA LYS A 90 -6.21 27.09 19.76
C LYS A 90 -6.80 26.82 21.14
N GLY A 91 -6.04 26.15 22.00
CA GLY A 91 -6.46 25.74 23.32
C GLY A 91 -6.17 26.75 24.42
N ARG A 92 -6.06 26.24 25.64
CA ARG A 92 -5.65 26.97 26.83
C ARG A 92 -4.32 26.43 27.34
N ARG A 93 -3.32 27.31 27.41
CA ARG A 93 -2.03 27.01 28.04
C ARG A 93 -2.10 27.32 29.54
N TYR A 94 -1.65 26.38 30.37
CA TYR A 94 -1.47 26.55 31.80
C TYR A 94 -0.08 26.00 32.18
N PHE A 95 0.81 26.88 32.64
CA PHE A 95 2.25 26.60 32.79
C PHE A 95 2.87 25.93 31.55
N ARG A 96 3.31 24.66 31.68
CA ARG A 96 3.94 23.87 30.61
C ARG A 96 2.97 22.93 29.90
N LYS A 97 1.69 22.92 30.29
CA LYS A 97 0.66 22.08 29.68
C LYS A 97 -0.23 22.92 28.77
N CYS A 98 -0.73 22.28 27.73
CA CYS A 98 -1.69 22.87 26.79
C CYS A 98 -2.91 21.97 26.71
N TYR A 99 -4.08 22.59 26.78
CA TYR A 99 -5.36 21.90 26.87
C TYR A 99 -6.23 22.29 25.69
N LEU A 100 -6.74 21.29 24.97
CA LEU A 100 -7.68 21.48 23.88
C LEU A 100 -9.01 20.87 24.26
N ILE A 101 -10.09 21.61 24.02
CA ILE A 101 -11.45 21.12 24.17
C ILE A 101 -11.99 20.78 22.78
N PHE A 102 -12.63 19.62 22.66
CA PHE A 102 -13.36 19.22 21.46
C PHE A 102 -14.84 19.51 21.65
N GLN A 103 -15.49 20.06 20.62
CA GLN A 103 -16.92 20.43 20.68
C GLN A 103 -17.87 19.23 20.53
N HIS A 104 -17.37 18.08 20.08
CA HIS A 104 -18.15 16.86 19.95
C HIS A 104 -17.94 15.97 21.18
N PHE A 105 -19.04 15.65 21.87
CA PHE A 105 -19.02 14.73 22.99
C PHE A 105 -18.99 13.29 22.48
N GLU A 106 -17.98 12.54 22.94
CA GLU A 106 -17.76 11.14 22.61
C GLU A 106 -17.84 10.30 23.88
N ASN A 107 -17.85 8.98 23.78
CA ASN A 107 -17.61 8.13 24.95
C ASN A 107 -16.16 8.27 25.47
N TYR A 108 -15.92 7.86 26.72
CA TYR A 108 -14.62 8.03 27.37
C TYR A 108 -13.48 7.37 26.57
N GLU A 109 -13.68 6.15 26.09
CA GLU A 109 -12.68 5.37 25.36
C GLU A 109 -12.31 6.04 24.02
N THR A 110 -13.30 6.53 23.29
CA THR A 110 -13.12 7.28 22.04
C THR A 110 -12.42 8.61 22.32
N ALA A 111 -12.82 9.34 23.36
CA ALA A 111 -12.19 10.60 23.75
C ALA A 111 -10.71 10.41 24.14
N GLN A 112 -10.40 9.38 24.94
CA GLN A 112 -9.03 9.03 25.31
C GLN A 112 -8.19 8.67 24.08
N LYS A 113 -8.72 7.84 23.17
CA LYS A 113 -8.05 7.50 21.91
C LYS A 113 -7.81 8.74 21.03
N LEU A 114 -8.77 9.65 20.96
CA LEU A 114 -8.66 10.89 20.20
C LEU A 114 -7.50 11.75 20.71
N CYS A 115 -7.43 11.99 22.02
CA CYS A 115 -6.33 12.72 22.66
C CYS A 115 -4.97 12.05 22.40
N HIS A 116 -4.88 10.72 22.57
CA HIS A 116 -3.66 9.95 22.29
C HIS A 116 -3.23 10.03 20.83
N SER A 117 -4.17 9.95 19.89
CA SER A 117 -3.88 10.07 18.45
C SER A 117 -3.30 11.44 18.07
N ARG A 118 -3.57 12.46 18.88
CA ARG A 118 -3.08 13.84 18.75
C ARG A 118 -1.88 14.15 19.65
N GLY A 119 -1.24 13.12 20.22
CA GLY A 119 0.01 13.30 20.98
C GLY A 119 -0.20 13.86 22.39
N GLY A 120 -1.42 13.77 22.93
CA GLY A 120 -1.74 14.16 24.30
C GLY A 120 -2.57 13.09 25.02
N ASN A 121 -3.13 13.45 26.16
CA ASN A 121 -4.00 12.60 26.98
C ASN A 121 -5.24 13.40 27.39
N LEU A 122 -6.29 12.74 27.88
CA LEU A 122 -7.36 13.44 28.56
C LEU A 122 -6.79 14.29 29.72
N ALA A 123 -7.40 15.45 29.94
CA ALA A 123 -6.90 16.41 30.92
C ALA A 123 -6.84 15.79 32.32
N MET A 124 -5.68 15.92 32.97
CA MET A 124 -5.44 15.51 34.34
C MET A 124 -4.92 16.73 35.12
N PRO A 125 -5.83 17.59 35.61
CA PRO A 125 -5.47 18.70 36.48
C PRO A 125 -4.91 18.14 37.79
N ILE A 126 -3.78 18.67 38.26
CA ILE A 126 -3.10 18.18 39.47
C ILE A 126 -3.57 18.96 40.70
N ASP A 127 -3.78 20.26 40.55
CA ASP A 127 -4.16 21.16 41.64
C ASP A 127 -5.49 21.87 41.36
N GLU A 128 -6.02 22.52 42.39
CA GLU A 128 -7.28 23.25 42.33
C GLU A 128 -7.20 24.48 41.42
N GLN A 129 -6.03 25.11 41.31
CA GLN A 129 -5.83 26.30 40.47
C GLN A 129 -5.90 25.93 38.97
N GLU A 130 -5.23 24.86 38.57
CA GLU A 130 -5.28 24.26 37.25
C GLU A 130 -6.70 23.78 36.95
N HIS A 131 -7.36 23.15 37.92
CA HIS A 131 -8.75 22.73 37.77
C HIS A 131 -9.70 23.92 37.53
N GLY A 132 -9.59 24.98 38.33
CA GLY A 132 -10.40 26.19 38.18
C GLY A 132 -10.15 26.93 36.86
N ALA A 133 -8.88 27.02 36.42
CA ALA A 133 -8.52 27.59 35.14
C ALA A 133 -9.15 26.82 33.97
N LEU A 134 -9.18 25.49 34.05
CA LEU A 134 -9.80 24.64 33.04
C LEU A 134 -11.33 24.69 33.09
N ALA A 135 -11.92 24.71 34.28
CA ALA A 135 -13.38 24.87 34.43
C ALA A 135 -13.85 26.19 33.80
N LYS A 136 -13.11 27.28 34.01
CA LYS A 136 -13.37 28.56 33.34
C LYS A 136 -13.20 28.46 31.82
N TYR A 137 -12.15 27.81 31.34
CA TYR A 137 -11.95 27.63 29.91
C TYR A 137 -13.10 26.85 29.24
N VAL A 138 -13.60 25.79 29.89
CA VAL A 138 -14.78 25.04 29.44
C VAL A 138 -16.04 25.93 29.45
N HIS A 139 -16.17 26.80 30.46
CA HIS A 139 -17.31 27.72 30.56
C HIS A 139 -17.37 28.62 29.33
N ASP A 140 -16.27 29.33 29.10
CA ASP A 140 -16.20 30.36 28.10
C ASP A 140 -16.33 29.75 26.69
N SER A 141 -16.00 28.46 26.53
CA SER A 141 -16.11 27.72 25.26
C SER A 141 -17.52 27.21 24.95
N PHE A 142 -18.35 26.92 25.96
CA PHE A 142 -19.66 26.28 25.78
C PHE A 142 -20.84 27.09 26.31
N PHE A 143 -20.60 28.27 26.89
CA PHE A 143 -21.66 29.16 27.36
C PHE A 143 -22.69 29.42 26.25
N PRO A 144 -24.00 29.37 26.55
CA PRO A 144 -24.64 29.27 27.87
C PRO A 144 -24.88 27.84 28.38
N PHE A 145 -24.43 26.81 27.65
CA PHE A 145 -24.75 25.42 27.96
C PHE A 145 -23.74 24.78 28.92
N ASN A 146 -24.23 24.07 29.93
CA ASN A 146 -23.39 23.31 30.86
C ASN A 146 -23.01 21.95 30.24
N TRP A 147 -21.97 21.94 29.40
CA TRP A 147 -21.51 20.74 28.71
C TRP A 147 -20.67 19.83 29.61
N PRO A 148 -20.95 18.51 29.64
CA PRO A 148 -20.12 17.55 30.38
C PRO A 148 -18.78 17.34 29.66
N ILE A 149 -17.71 17.22 30.44
CA ILE A 149 -16.36 16.95 29.91
C ILE A 149 -15.68 15.75 30.59
N TRP A 150 -14.91 14.99 29.82
CA TRP A 150 -14.09 13.89 30.35
C TRP A 150 -12.78 14.40 30.95
N LYS A 151 -12.39 13.85 32.11
CA LYS A 151 -11.06 14.02 32.71
C LYS A 151 -10.36 12.66 32.76
N GLY A 152 -9.04 12.63 32.65
CA GLY A 152 -8.30 11.38 32.53
C GLY A 152 -8.31 10.49 33.78
N ASN A 153 -8.64 11.04 34.95
CA ASN A 153 -8.66 10.29 36.22
C ASN A 153 -10.04 9.70 36.57
N GLN A 154 -11.08 9.97 35.78
CA GLN A 154 -12.45 9.57 36.08
C GLN A 154 -13.19 9.16 34.80
N ARG A 155 -13.81 7.96 34.81
CA ARG A 155 -14.73 7.51 33.74
C ARG A 155 -16.14 8.10 33.87
N SER A 156 -16.32 9.09 34.74
CA SER A 156 -17.51 9.92 34.84
C SER A 156 -17.19 11.31 34.29
N ALA A 157 -18.02 11.80 33.37
CA ALA A 157 -17.85 13.14 32.83
C ALA A 157 -18.25 14.14 33.92
N LEU A 158 -17.42 15.14 34.17
CA LEU A 158 -17.84 16.21 35.07
C LEU A 158 -18.92 17.00 34.37
N ARG A 159 -20.12 16.94 34.92
CA ARG A 159 -21.01 18.08 34.86
C ARG A 159 -20.48 19.08 35.86
N ARG A 160 -20.43 20.34 35.48
CA ARG A 160 -20.24 21.37 36.48
C ARG A 160 -21.44 21.27 37.41
N ASP A 161 -21.22 20.90 38.67
CA ASP A 161 -22.17 21.24 39.72
C ASP A 161 -22.16 22.76 39.74
N VAL A 162 -23.18 23.35 39.12
CA VAL A 162 -23.38 24.80 39.14
C VAL A 162 -23.75 25.11 40.59
N PRO A 163 -22.92 25.84 41.37
CA PRO A 163 -23.46 26.51 42.53
C PRO A 163 -24.40 27.58 41.98
N VAL A 164 -25.69 27.45 42.30
CA VAL A 164 -26.65 28.56 42.20
C VAL A 164 -26.18 29.67 43.14
#